data_AF-A0A6L9TAX3-F1
#
_entry.id   AF-A0A6L9TAX3-F1
#
_cell.length_a   1.000
_cell.length_b   1.000
_cell.length_c   1.000
_cell.angle_alpha   90.00
_cell.angle_beta   90.00
_cell.angle_gamma   90.00
#
_symmetry.space_group_name_H-M   'P 1'
#
loop_
_entity.id
_entity.type
_entity.pdbx_description
1 polymer ?
#
loop_
_entity_poly.entity_id
_entity_poly.type
_entity_poly.pdbx_seq_one_letter_code
_entity_poly.pdbx_strand_id
1 'polypeptide(L)'
;MTRYELRTVPGERDIVLRVAADDGSFRTAHVYSEQEQYPLATDRYYHNLRNLFLDVLDVLDGNPPLADDDADDGPDAPTGNTISLKTLAQRASHAAADGSGNARRFKDARSLWALMSNHVDVRVKRPDDEPIVDVRRTKNWKKNQPMRAVPADPGAWFVSSVYSRSNQRKNPVIIYRSIDAVFDALLTDLDETAAPDITRARDAIAANLDYPTYADIAVALGDSNMLVFHNDQSLADWIREQARAQETIFPDTPAQVYVIPDPTIDDDDPRYLPAESTMTLAHLANVLAPRD
;
A
#
# COMPACT_ATOMS: atom_id res chain seq x y z
N MET A 1 1.31 -3.65 -9.95
CA MET A 1 2.53 -2.97 -9.52
C MET A 1 3.60 -4.04 -9.43
N THR A 2 4.80 -3.74 -9.88
CA THR A 2 5.87 -4.71 -9.95
C THR A 2 6.46 -4.91 -8.56
N ARG A 3 6.54 -6.14 -8.08
CA ARG A 3 7.12 -6.47 -6.77
C ARG A 3 8.64 -6.55 -6.90
N TYR A 4 9.39 -6.01 -5.95
CA TYR A 4 10.85 -6.01 -6.00
C TYR A 4 11.43 -6.81 -4.84
N GLU A 5 12.55 -7.47 -5.07
CA GLU A 5 13.30 -8.20 -4.04
C GLU A 5 14.78 -7.83 -4.14
N LEU A 6 15.39 -7.51 -3.00
CA LEU A 6 16.84 -7.35 -2.90
C LEU A 6 17.45 -8.58 -2.23
N ARG A 7 18.41 -9.21 -2.89
CA ARG A 7 19.13 -10.39 -2.37
C ARG A 7 20.64 -10.18 -2.39
N THR A 8 21.33 -10.77 -1.43
CA THR A 8 22.79 -10.83 -1.44
C THR A 8 23.28 -12.00 -2.31
N VAL A 9 24.35 -11.81 -3.07
CA VAL A 9 25.05 -12.87 -3.81
C VAL A 9 25.90 -13.72 -2.83
N PRO A 10 25.92 -15.07 -2.90
CA PRO A 10 26.74 -15.90 -2.01
C PRO A 10 28.23 -15.63 -2.18
N GLY A 11 28.95 -15.51 -1.07
CA GLY A 11 30.41 -15.36 -1.09
C GLY A 11 30.89 -13.97 -1.55
N GLU A 12 29.97 -13.09 -1.94
CA GLU A 12 30.24 -11.73 -2.39
C GLU A 12 29.52 -10.72 -1.50
N ARG A 13 29.81 -9.42 -1.70
CA ARG A 13 29.11 -8.31 -1.03
C ARG A 13 28.04 -7.69 -1.91
N ASP A 14 27.79 -8.29 -3.06
CA ASP A 14 26.94 -7.73 -4.10
C ASP A 14 25.45 -7.91 -3.77
N ILE A 15 24.63 -6.96 -4.23
CA ILE A 15 23.19 -6.95 -4.03
C ILE A 15 22.49 -7.04 -5.38
N VAL A 16 21.61 -8.01 -5.54
CA VAL A 16 20.80 -8.20 -6.74
C VAL A 16 19.44 -7.53 -6.55
N LEU A 17 19.05 -6.66 -7.48
CA LEU A 17 17.67 -6.21 -7.62
C LEU A 17 16.91 -7.16 -8.54
N ARG A 18 15.90 -7.79 -7.96
CA ARG A 18 15.01 -8.72 -8.65
C ARG A 18 13.64 -8.10 -8.76
N VAL A 19 12.99 -8.37 -9.89
CA VAL A 19 11.74 -7.77 -10.30
C VAL A 19 10.76 -8.90 -10.58
N ALA A 20 9.62 -8.89 -9.93
CA ALA A 20 8.58 -9.86 -10.16
C ALA A 20 7.96 -9.64 -11.55
N ALA A 21 7.96 -10.67 -12.36
CA ALA A 21 7.21 -10.75 -13.60
C ALA A 21 5.72 -11.01 -13.30
N ASP A 22 4.88 -10.83 -14.31
CA ASP A 22 3.42 -10.99 -14.22
C ASP A 22 3.00 -12.42 -13.84
N ASP A 23 3.88 -13.40 -14.01
CA ASP A 23 3.68 -14.80 -13.64
C ASP A 23 4.14 -15.16 -12.21
N GLY A 24 4.63 -14.16 -11.45
CA GLY A 24 5.14 -14.32 -10.09
C GLY A 24 6.58 -14.81 -9.99
N SER A 25 7.25 -15.07 -11.12
CA SER A 25 8.69 -15.33 -11.14
C SER A 25 9.49 -14.05 -10.93
N PHE A 26 10.71 -14.15 -10.43
CA PHE A 26 11.60 -13.00 -10.27
C PHE A 26 12.70 -13.04 -11.31
N ARG A 27 12.86 -11.95 -12.07
CA ARG A 27 14.01 -11.75 -12.96
C ARG A 27 15.01 -10.81 -12.32
N THR A 28 16.30 -11.07 -12.54
CA THR A 28 17.35 -10.12 -12.19
C THR A 28 17.24 -8.89 -13.08
N ALA A 29 17.26 -7.71 -12.48
CA ALA A 29 17.28 -6.43 -13.20
C ALA A 29 18.64 -5.76 -13.17
N HIS A 30 19.36 -5.87 -12.03
CA HIS A 30 20.72 -5.35 -11.87
C HIS A 30 21.44 -6.07 -10.73
N VAL A 31 22.76 -6.24 -10.85
CA VAL A 31 23.64 -6.70 -9.77
C VAL A 31 24.51 -5.52 -9.33
N TYR A 32 24.21 -4.95 -8.17
CA TYR A 32 24.96 -3.85 -7.59
C TYR A 32 26.21 -4.37 -6.92
N SER A 33 27.37 -4.07 -7.49
CA SER A 33 28.65 -4.31 -6.81
C SER A 33 28.79 -3.45 -5.54
N GLU A 34 29.66 -3.82 -4.59
CA GLU A 34 29.92 -3.03 -3.37
C GLU A 34 30.16 -1.53 -3.65
N GLN A 35 30.73 -1.20 -4.81
CA GLN A 35 30.99 0.18 -5.21
C GLN A 35 29.71 0.93 -5.65
N GLU A 36 28.75 0.22 -6.25
CA GLU A 36 27.44 0.75 -6.71
C GLU A 36 26.40 0.87 -5.60
N GLN A 37 26.67 0.28 -4.43
CA GLN A 37 25.74 0.22 -3.30
C GLN A 37 25.68 1.48 -2.41
N TYR A 38 26.43 2.56 -2.71
CA TYR A 38 26.51 3.80 -1.89
C TYR A 38 27.16 3.56 -0.48
N PRO A 39 27.94 4.51 0.13
CA PRO A 39 27.56 5.92 0.21
C PRO A 39 28.50 7.01 -0.32
N LEU A 40 29.82 6.87 -0.46
CA LEU A 40 30.69 8.03 -0.66
C LEU A 40 31.91 7.79 -1.54
N ALA A 41 32.20 8.78 -2.40
CA ALA A 41 33.51 9.36 -2.73
C ALA A 41 33.81 9.53 -4.22
N THR A 42 33.03 8.96 -5.13
CA THR A 42 33.31 9.11 -6.55
C THR A 42 32.20 9.84 -7.27
N ASP A 43 32.64 10.52 -8.31
CA ASP A 43 31.99 11.41 -9.26
C ASP A 43 30.75 10.81 -9.97
N ARG A 44 30.04 9.87 -9.35
CA ARG A 44 29.00 9.01 -9.94
C ARG A 44 27.82 9.78 -10.51
N TYR A 45 27.44 10.90 -9.89
CA TYR A 45 26.41 11.79 -10.44
C TYR A 45 26.95 12.60 -11.64
N TYR A 46 28.25 12.88 -11.66
CA TYR A 46 28.91 13.55 -12.80
C TYR A 46 29.28 12.56 -13.93
N HIS A 47 29.34 11.26 -13.63
CA HIS A 47 29.63 10.18 -14.57
C HIS A 47 28.42 9.28 -14.87
N ASN A 48 27.24 9.63 -14.35
CA ASN A 48 25.98 8.92 -14.55
C ASN A 48 26.06 7.40 -14.28
N LEU A 49 26.76 7.01 -13.21
CA LEU A 49 26.90 5.61 -12.79
C LEU A 49 25.68 5.16 -11.98
N ARG A 50 25.25 3.90 -12.17
CA ARG A 50 24.10 3.30 -11.48
C ARG A 50 24.26 3.33 -9.95
N ASN A 51 23.13 3.46 -9.26
CA ASN A 51 23.06 3.65 -7.83
C ASN A 51 21.82 2.96 -7.27
N LEU A 52 22.02 1.99 -6.37
CA LEU A 52 20.93 1.21 -5.78
C LEU A 52 19.79 2.07 -5.20
N PHE A 53 20.10 3.20 -4.58
CA PHE A 53 19.08 4.07 -3.98
C PHE A 53 18.37 4.96 -5.00
N LEU A 54 19.07 5.51 -6.00
CA LEU A 54 18.42 6.26 -7.09
C LEU A 54 17.53 5.34 -7.92
N ASP A 55 18.02 4.15 -8.24
CA ASP A 55 17.25 3.18 -9.01
C ASP A 55 16.01 2.72 -8.24
N VAL A 56 16.11 2.51 -6.90
CA VAL A 56 14.93 2.23 -6.08
C VAL A 56 13.96 3.41 -6.09
N LEU A 57 14.42 4.66 -5.98
CA LEU A 57 13.53 5.82 -6.09
C LEU A 57 12.87 5.89 -7.48
N ASP A 58 13.64 5.77 -8.56
CA ASP A 58 13.11 5.77 -9.94
C ASP A 58 12.10 4.63 -10.16
N VAL A 59 12.35 3.47 -9.57
CA VAL A 59 11.44 2.32 -9.60
C VAL A 59 10.16 2.62 -8.82
N LEU A 60 10.27 3.19 -7.63
CA LEU A 60 9.11 3.70 -6.88
C LEU A 60 8.41 4.82 -7.66
N ASP A 61 9.12 5.49 -8.56
CA ASP A 61 8.62 6.46 -9.54
C ASP A 61 7.77 5.88 -10.66
N GLY A 62 7.60 4.56 -10.68
CA GLY A 62 6.89 3.87 -11.73
C GLY A 62 7.70 3.83 -13.02
N ASN A 63 8.97 4.27 -12.99
CA ASN A 63 9.88 4.02 -14.09
C ASN A 63 10.26 2.53 -14.05
N PRO A 64 10.30 1.85 -15.21
CA PRO A 64 10.79 0.50 -15.26
C PRO A 64 12.26 0.50 -14.80
N PRO A 65 12.68 -0.53 -14.03
CA PRO A 65 14.08 -0.67 -13.70
C PRO A 65 14.87 -0.74 -15.00
N LEU A 66 15.93 0.07 -15.09
CA LEU A 66 16.82 0.05 -16.25
C LEU A 66 17.43 -1.35 -16.34
N ALA A 67 17.07 -2.11 -17.38
CA ALA A 67 17.73 -3.38 -17.64
C ALA A 67 19.19 -3.10 -17.98
N ASP A 68 20.12 -3.89 -17.44
CA ASP A 68 21.46 -3.98 -18.03
C ASP A 68 21.39 -5.09 -19.08
N ASP A 69 21.62 -4.74 -20.35
CA ASP A 69 21.55 -5.69 -21.47
C ASP A 69 22.69 -6.74 -21.43
N ASP A 70 23.71 -6.50 -20.59
CA ASP A 70 24.91 -7.33 -20.40
C ASP A 70 24.84 -8.23 -19.14
N ALA A 71 23.64 -8.61 -18.67
CA ALA A 71 23.46 -9.35 -17.42
C ALA A 71 24.18 -10.70 -17.42
N ASP A 72 25.40 -10.73 -16.88
CA ASP A 72 25.95 -11.92 -16.25
C ASP A 72 25.12 -12.11 -14.97
N ASP A 73 24.24 -13.11 -14.97
CA ASP A 73 23.45 -13.51 -13.81
C ASP A 73 24.43 -14.00 -12.74
N GLY A 74 25.00 -13.07 -11.98
CA GLY A 74 25.77 -13.38 -10.77
C GLY A 74 24.97 -14.40 -9.96
N PRO A 75 25.61 -15.48 -9.47
CA PRO A 75 24.87 -16.63 -8.97
C PRO A 75 23.98 -16.22 -7.79
N ASP A 76 22.66 -16.13 -8.04
CA ASP A 76 21.69 -15.88 -6.99
C ASP A 76 21.91 -16.89 -5.88
N ALA A 77 21.90 -16.40 -4.64
CA ALA A 77 21.96 -17.30 -3.50
C ALA A 77 20.69 -18.16 -3.47
N PRO A 78 20.79 -19.50 -3.59
CA PRO A 78 19.63 -20.39 -3.49
C PRO A 78 18.89 -20.19 -2.15
N THR A 79 19.64 -19.75 -1.14
CA THR A 79 19.21 -19.44 0.23
C THR A 79 19.64 -18.03 0.67
N GLY A 80 19.72 -17.08 -0.26
CA GLY A 80 20.13 -15.70 0.07
C GLY A 80 19.24 -15.08 1.12
N ASN A 81 19.85 -14.32 2.03
CA ASN A 81 19.06 -13.50 2.93
C ASN A 81 18.46 -12.35 2.13
N THR A 82 17.14 -12.32 2.00
CA THR A 82 16.42 -11.13 1.50
C THR A 82 16.73 -9.97 2.45
N ILE A 83 17.16 -8.84 1.90
CA ILE A 83 17.42 -7.63 2.69
C ILE A 83 16.30 -6.63 2.47
N SER A 84 15.73 -6.13 3.56
CA SER A 84 14.68 -5.10 3.46
C SER A 84 15.26 -3.74 3.11
N LEU A 85 14.48 -2.93 2.38
CA LEU A 85 14.84 -1.54 2.08
C LEU A 85 15.12 -0.75 3.36
N LYS A 86 14.37 -1.03 4.43
CA LYS A 86 14.60 -0.45 5.76
C LYS A 86 15.98 -0.82 6.33
N THR A 87 16.39 -2.08 6.21
CA THR A 87 17.71 -2.53 6.68
C THR A 87 18.84 -1.85 5.90
N LEU A 88 18.68 -1.69 4.58
CA LEU A 88 19.65 -0.96 3.76
C LEU A 88 19.73 0.52 4.14
N ALA A 89 18.60 1.17 4.37
CA ALA A 89 18.57 2.56 4.83
C ALA A 89 19.25 2.71 6.21
N GLN A 90 19.04 1.76 7.13
CA GLN A 90 19.73 1.75 8.43
C GLN A 90 21.24 1.56 8.28
N ARG A 91 21.69 0.61 7.45
CA ARG A 91 23.13 0.39 7.17
C ARG A 91 23.77 1.63 6.56
N ALA A 92 23.11 2.26 5.59
CA ALA A 92 23.56 3.51 4.98
C ALA A 92 23.64 4.64 6.01
N SER A 93 22.64 4.77 6.89
CA SER A 93 22.66 5.74 8.00
C SER A 93 23.83 5.50 8.97
N HIS A 94 24.14 4.24 9.29
CA HIS A 94 25.28 3.89 10.15
C HIS A 94 26.63 4.22 9.50
N ALA A 95 26.84 3.80 8.25
CA ALA A 95 28.05 4.15 7.48
C ALA A 95 28.20 5.67 7.32
N ALA A 96 27.07 6.39 7.23
CA ALA A 96 27.05 7.84 7.20
C ALA A 96 27.40 8.50 8.54
N ALA A 97 27.16 7.84 9.67
CA ALA A 97 27.53 8.33 10.99
C ALA A 97 29.05 8.28 11.23
N ASP A 98 29.75 7.37 10.57
CA ASP A 98 31.20 7.13 10.74
C ASP A 98 32.12 8.21 10.12
N GLY A 99 31.54 9.22 9.45
CA GLY A 99 32.12 10.57 9.44
C GLY A 99 33.24 10.91 8.44
N SER A 100 33.10 10.62 7.14
CA SER A 100 34.01 11.17 6.11
C SER A 100 33.56 12.53 5.54
N GLY A 101 33.85 13.61 6.26
CA GLY A 101 34.19 14.94 5.70
C GLY A 101 33.19 15.74 4.83
N ASN A 102 31.94 15.31 4.58
CA ASN A 102 31.05 16.00 3.61
C ASN A 102 29.62 16.30 4.12
N ALA A 103 29.52 17.23 5.08
CA ALA A 103 28.41 17.41 6.05
C ALA A 103 26.94 17.55 5.55
N ARG A 104 26.64 17.75 4.26
CA ARG A 104 25.24 17.90 3.80
C ARG A 104 24.57 16.58 3.40
N ARG A 105 25.25 15.70 2.67
CA ARG A 105 24.67 14.44 2.13
C ARG A 105 24.55 13.32 3.16
N PHE A 106 25.41 13.33 4.18
CA PHE A 106 25.28 12.43 5.35
C PHE A 106 24.03 12.70 6.17
N LYS A 107 23.48 13.92 6.10
CA LYS A 107 22.22 14.27 6.78
C LYS A 107 21.03 13.58 6.11
N ASP A 108 21.04 13.46 4.78
CA ASP A 108 19.99 12.80 4.02
C ASP A 108 20.01 11.27 4.23
N ALA A 109 21.21 10.67 4.32
CA ALA A 109 21.35 9.24 4.65
C ALA A 109 20.77 8.88 6.03
N ARG A 110 20.87 9.78 7.02
CA ARG A 110 20.24 9.60 8.35
C ARG A 110 18.73 9.62 8.32
N SER A 111 18.13 10.21 7.28
CA SER A 111 16.68 10.33 7.11
C SER A 111 16.17 9.55 5.90
N LEU A 112 16.99 8.67 5.33
CA LEU A 112 16.73 8.02 4.04
C LEU A 112 15.46 7.19 4.04
N TRP A 113 15.22 6.41 5.11
CA TRP A 113 13.99 5.64 5.24
C TRP A 113 12.75 6.56 5.22
N ALA A 114 12.80 7.68 5.95
CA ALA A 114 11.70 8.64 5.95
C ALA A 114 11.47 9.28 4.58
N LEU A 115 12.55 9.58 3.83
CA LEU A 115 12.45 10.10 2.46
C LEU A 115 11.80 9.07 1.52
N MET A 116 12.23 7.81 1.57
CA MET A 116 11.64 6.74 0.76
C MET A 116 10.18 6.49 1.13
N SER A 117 9.85 6.38 2.41
CA SER A 117 8.47 6.22 2.88
C SER A 117 7.59 7.37 2.41
N ASN A 118 8.04 8.62 2.55
CA ASN A 118 7.30 9.80 2.06
C ASN A 118 7.10 9.76 0.54
N HIS A 119 8.12 9.31 -0.20
CA HIS A 119 8.03 9.21 -1.65
C HIS A 119 6.94 8.23 -2.10
N VAL A 120 6.87 7.06 -1.45
CA VAL A 120 5.85 6.06 -1.74
C VAL A 120 4.49 6.56 -1.27
N ASP A 121 4.41 7.15 -0.08
CA ASP A 121 3.17 7.66 0.49
C ASP A 121 2.47 8.66 -0.45
N VAL A 122 3.22 9.60 -1.03
CA VAL A 122 2.71 10.58 -2.01
C VAL A 122 2.17 9.94 -3.30
N ARG A 123 2.65 8.75 -3.66
CA ARG A 123 2.18 8.04 -4.87
C ARG A 123 1.04 7.09 -4.65
N VAL A 124 1.03 6.46 -3.49
CA VAL A 124 0.03 5.45 -3.14
C VAL A 124 -1.22 6.12 -2.58
N LYS A 125 -1.09 7.21 -1.83
CA LYS A 125 -2.23 8.05 -1.44
C LYS A 125 -2.73 8.86 -2.63
N ARG A 126 -4.00 8.72 -2.96
CA ARG A 126 -4.61 9.38 -4.12
C ARG A 126 -5.96 9.98 -3.75
N PRO A 127 -5.98 10.96 -2.81
CA PRO A 127 -7.22 11.51 -2.27
C PRO A 127 -8.13 12.13 -3.34
N ASP A 128 -7.57 12.55 -4.49
CA ASP A 128 -8.28 13.20 -5.59
C ASP A 128 -8.69 12.25 -6.72
N ASP A 129 -8.35 10.95 -6.64
CA ASP A 129 -8.77 9.96 -7.64
C ASP A 129 -10.29 9.70 -7.59
N GLU A 130 -10.87 9.35 -8.74
CA GLU A 130 -12.28 8.98 -8.82
C GLU A 130 -12.58 7.71 -7.99
N PRO A 131 -13.72 7.65 -7.29
CA PRO A 131 -14.07 6.48 -6.49
C PRO A 131 -14.33 5.25 -7.38
N ILE A 132 -13.93 4.07 -6.90
CA ILE A 132 -14.10 2.81 -7.61
C ILE A 132 -15.50 2.25 -7.28
N VAL A 133 -16.50 2.68 -8.07
CA VAL A 133 -17.94 2.36 -7.83
C VAL A 133 -18.66 1.65 -8.97
N ASP A 134 -18.14 1.67 -10.21
CA ASP A 134 -18.80 1.02 -11.36
C ASP A 134 -18.48 -0.47 -11.44
N VAL A 135 -19.22 -1.25 -10.65
CA VAL A 135 -18.86 -2.64 -10.42
C VAL A 135 -19.99 -3.66 -10.54
N ARG A 136 -20.93 -3.33 -11.43
CA ARG A 136 -22.20 -4.04 -11.61
C ARG A 136 -22.09 -5.54 -11.92
N ARG A 137 -23.04 -6.29 -11.33
CA ARG A 137 -23.38 -7.73 -11.49
C ARG A 137 -23.37 -8.31 -12.92
N THR A 138 -23.55 -7.50 -13.96
CA THR A 138 -23.66 -7.96 -15.36
C THR A 138 -22.36 -7.80 -16.16
N LYS A 139 -21.33 -7.17 -15.61
CA LYS A 139 -19.99 -7.05 -16.19
C LYS A 139 -18.98 -7.60 -15.19
N ASN A 140 -18.73 -8.91 -15.29
CA ASN A 140 -17.86 -9.68 -14.40
C ASN A 140 -16.58 -8.93 -13.97
N TRP A 141 -16.45 -8.69 -12.66
CA TRP A 141 -15.22 -8.26 -12.00
C TRP A 141 -14.03 -9.18 -12.25
N LYS A 142 -14.29 -10.45 -12.57
CA LYS A 142 -13.27 -11.49 -12.72
C LYS A 142 -12.24 -11.23 -13.82
N LYS A 143 -12.45 -10.29 -14.75
CA LYS A 143 -11.52 -10.11 -15.89
C LYS A 143 -10.92 -8.71 -16.05
N ASN A 144 -11.65 -7.59 -15.89
CA ASN A 144 -11.16 -6.29 -16.38
C ASN A 144 -11.47 -5.10 -15.45
N GLN A 145 -11.04 -5.13 -14.19
CA GLN A 145 -11.01 -3.89 -13.40
C GLN A 145 -9.74 -3.10 -13.75
N PRO A 146 -9.85 -1.85 -14.24
CA PRO A 146 -8.68 -1.04 -14.63
C PRO A 146 -7.67 -0.89 -13.49
N MET A 147 -8.14 -0.87 -12.24
CA MET A 147 -7.32 -0.65 -11.05
C MET A 147 -6.97 -1.94 -10.28
N ARG A 148 -7.29 -3.14 -10.80
CA ARG A 148 -7.10 -4.40 -10.05
C ARG A 148 -5.69 -4.57 -9.49
N ALA A 149 -4.68 -4.35 -10.33
CA ALA A 149 -3.27 -4.54 -10.00
C ALA A 149 -2.59 -3.25 -9.50
N VAL A 150 -3.38 -2.21 -9.20
CA VAL A 150 -2.88 -0.95 -8.64
C VAL A 150 -2.79 -1.11 -7.12
N PRO A 151 -1.72 -0.60 -6.49
CA PRO A 151 -1.59 -0.58 -5.03
C PRO A 151 -2.78 0.13 -4.41
N ALA A 152 -3.31 -0.44 -3.34
CA ALA A 152 -4.41 0.15 -2.62
C ALA A 152 -3.92 1.40 -1.87
N ASP A 153 -4.72 2.46 -1.95
CA ASP A 153 -4.48 3.67 -1.16
C ASP A 153 -4.62 3.32 0.33
N PRO A 154 -3.56 3.50 1.15
CA PRO A 154 -3.55 3.09 2.54
C PRO A 154 -4.58 3.85 3.37
N GLY A 155 -5.00 5.05 2.94
CA GLY A 155 -6.00 5.85 3.63
C GLY A 155 -7.42 5.67 3.11
N ALA A 156 -7.66 4.88 2.06
CA ALA A 156 -8.98 4.80 1.43
C ALA A 156 -10.06 4.20 2.34
N TRP A 157 -11.32 4.45 1.97
CA TRP A 157 -12.48 3.72 2.46
C TRP A 157 -12.74 2.50 1.58
N PHE A 158 -12.79 1.33 2.21
CA PHE A 158 -13.12 0.06 1.56
C PHE A 158 -14.54 -0.35 1.99
N VAL A 159 -15.46 -0.46 1.04
CA VAL A 159 -16.88 -0.74 1.30
C VAL A 159 -17.25 -2.11 0.76
N SER A 160 -17.47 -3.05 1.67
CA SER A 160 -17.80 -4.44 1.38
C SER A 160 -19.29 -4.72 1.62
N SER A 161 -19.77 -5.80 1.02
CA SER A 161 -21.13 -6.31 1.12
C SER A 161 -22.21 -5.38 0.60
N VAL A 162 -21.88 -4.44 -0.30
CA VAL A 162 -22.91 -3.56 -0.90
C VAL A 162 -23.94 -4.36 -1.68
N TYR A 163 -23.47 -5.30 -2.53
CA TYR A 163 -24.30 -6.07 -3.46
C TYR A 163 -24.52 -7.54 -3.07
N SER A 164 -23.81 -8.06 -2.07
CA SER A 164 -23.95 -9.45 -1.60
C SER A 164 -25.10 -9.63 -0.60
N ARG A 165 -25.63 -8.55 -0.03
CA ARG A 165 -26.70 -8.57 0.98
C ARG A 165 -28.02 -9.12 0.43
N SER A 166 -28.62 -10.03 1.19
CA SER A 166 -29.97 -10.54 0.93
C SER A 166 -31.10 -9.55 1.24
N ASN A 167 -30.89 -8.64 2.22
CA ASN A 167 -31.84 -7.58 2.54
C ASN A 167 -31.11 -6.26 2.84
N GLN A 168 -31.27 -5.27 1.97
CA GLN A 168 -30.56 -3.98 2.03
C GLN A 168 -30.93 -3.11 3.25
N ARG A 169 -32.05 -3.38 3.94
CA ARG A 169 -32.50 -2.65 5.12
C ARG A 169 -32.21 -3.34 6.45
N LYS A 170 -31.84 -4.62 6.41
CA LYS A 170 -31.56 -5.40 7.63
C LYS A 170 -30.10 -5.82 7.73
N ASN A 171 -29.47 -6.14 6.61
CA ASN A 171 -28.09 -6.60 6.59
C ASN A 171 -27.16 -5.39 6.45
N PRO A 172 -26.11 -5.31 7.27
CA PRO A 172 -25.20 -4.17 7.24
C PRO A 172 -24.31 -4.17 5.99
N VAL A 173 -24.01 -2.97 5.50
CA VAL A 173 -22.79 -2.74 4.69
C VAL A 173 -21.60 -2.70 5.65
N ILE A 174 -20.47 -3.26 5.24
CA ILE A 174 -19.26 -3.24 6.06
C ILE A 174 -18.28 -2.25 5.46
N ILE A 175 -17.74 -1.34 6.28
CA ILE A 175 -16.97 -0.18 5.85
C ILE A 175 -15.68 -0.12 6.66
N TYR A 176 -14.54 -0.03 5.99
CA TYR A 176 -13.22 0.06 6.63
C TYR A 176 -12.52 1.35 6.21
N ARG A 177 -12.00 2.13 7.16
CA ARG A 177 -11.11 3.27 6.91
C ARG A 177 -9.66 2.85 7.05
N SER A 178 -8.93 2.80 5.94
CA SER A 178 -7.54 2.33 5.78
C SER A 178 -7.36 0.82 5.59
N ILE A 179 -6.22 0.47 5.00
CA ILE A 179 -5.74 -0.93 4.90
C ILE A 179 -5.53 -1.51 6.31
N ASP A 180 -5.01 -0.72 7.25
CA ASP A 180 -4.75 -1.22 8.59
C ASP A 180 -6.05 -1.56 9.33
N ALA A 181 -7.13 -0.78 9.16
CA ALA A 181 -8.44 -1.14 9.71
C ALA A 181 -9.03 -2.40 9.07
N VAL A 182 -8.81 -2.62 7.76
CA VAL A 182 -9.15 -3.89 7.12
C VAL A 182 -8.42 -5.04 7.80
N PHE A 183 -7.11 -4.90 7.99
CA PHE A 183 -6.28 -5.92 8.60
C PHE A 183 -6.62 -6.19 10.07
N ASP A 184 -6.88 -5.17 10.88
CA ASP A 184 -7.27 -5.33 12.29
C ASP A 184 -8.63 -6.03 12.43
N ALA A 185 -9.61 -5.62 11.63
CA ALA A 185 -10.93 -6.25 11.64
C ALA A 185 -10.84 -7.72 11.19
N LEU A 186 -10.10 -7.98 10.10
CA LEU A 186 -9.88 -9.34 9.64
C LEU A 186 -9.14 -10.18 10.69
N LEU A 187 -8.08 -9.68 11.33
CA LEU A 187 -7.39 -10.42 12.39
C LEU A 187 -8.25 -10.70 13.63
N THR A 188 -9.30 -9.90 13.85
CA THR A 188 -10.27 -10.09 14.93
C THR A 188 -11.29 -11.19 14.59
N ASP A 189 -11.68 -11.29 13.32
CA ASP A 189 -12.74 -12.19 12.84
C ASP A 189 -12.24 -13.50 12.19
N LEU A 190 -10.93 -13.59 11.87
CA LEU A 190 -10.36 -14.70 11.09
C LEU A 190 -9.96 -15.93 11.93
N ASP A 191 -10.02 -17.07 11.25
CA ASP A 191 -9.42 -18.35 11.67
C ASP A 191 -7.88 -18.32 11.50
N GLU A 192 -7.16 -19.23 12.16
CA GLU A 192 -5.67 -19.26 12.27
C GLU A 192 -4.93 -19.28 10.90
N THR A 193 -5.62 -19.55 9.80
CA THR A 193 -5.05 -19.77 8.46
C THR A 193 -4.85 -18.52 7.61
N ALA A 194 -5.62 -17.44 7.83
CA ALA A 194 -5.51 -16.19 7.05
C ALA A 194 -4.69 -15.10 7.75
N ALA A 195 -4.53 -15.19 9.08
CA ALA A 195 -3.67 -14.32 9.88
C ALA A 195 -2.20 -14.26 9.40
N PRO A 196 -1.57 -15.37 8.92
CA PRO A 196 -0.19 -15.32 8.43
C PRO A 196 -0.02 -14.49 7.16
N ASP A 197 -1.00 -14.46 6.26
CA ASP A 197 -0.92 -13.69 5.01
C ASP A 197 -1.08 -12.19 5.30
N ILE A 198 -2.00 -11.81 6.19
CA ILE A 198 -2.17 -10.42 6.64
C ILE A 198 -0.92 -9.92 7.38
N THR A 199 -0.36 -10.74 8.26
CA THR A 199 0.88 -10.39 8.98
C THR A 199 2.03 -10.18 7.99
N ARG A 200 2.18 -11.09 7.01
CA ARG A 200 3.18 -10.93 5.95
C ARG A 200 2.98 -9.66 5.12
N ALA A 201 1.73 -9.29 4.81
CA ALA A 201 1.43 -8.05 4.11
C ALA A 201 1.80 -6.81 4.95
N ARG A 202 1.48 -6.79 6.25
CA ARG A 202 1.91 -5.72 7.16
C ARG A 202 3.43 -5.59 7.24
N ASP A 203 4.13 -6.71 7.37
CA ASP A 203 5.59 -6.73 7.38
C ASP A 203 6.17 -6.22 6.05
N ALA A 204 5.55 -6.58 4.92
CA ALA A 204 5.96 -6.11 3.59
C ALA A 204 5.81 -4.59 3.44
N ILE A 205 4.69 -4.01 3.89
CA ILE A 205 4.48 -2.55 3.92
C ILE A 205 5.56 -1.90 4.80
N ALA A 206 5.74 -2.39 6.04
CA ALA A 206 6.61 -1.77 7.03
C ALA A 206 8.11 -1.92 6.73
N ALA A 207 8.53 -2.99 6.05
CA ALA A 207 9.93 -3.27 5.77
C ALA A 207 10.36 -2.85 4.35
N ASN A 208 9.44 -2.95 3.38
CA ASN A 208 9.73 -2.84 1.95
C ASN A 208 8.86 -1.83 1.20
N LEU A 209 7.92 -1.13 1.86
CA LEU A 209 6.97 -0.22 1.22
C LEU A 209 6.15 -0.91 0.11
N ASP A 210 5.91 -2.22 0.28
CA ASP A 210 5.18 -3.07 -0.67
C ASP A 210 3.72 -3.13 -0.24
N TYR A 211 2.87 -2.31 -0.88
CA TYR A 211 1.46 -2.19 -0.57
C TYR A 211 0.63 -3.23 -1.34
N PRO A 212 -0.35 -3.88 -0.69
CA PRO A 212 -1.26 -4.82 -1.37
C PRO A 212 -2.05 -4.09 -2.47
N THR A 213 -2.44 -4.82 -3.51
CA THR A 213 -3.29 -4.27 -4.57
C THR A 213 -4.76 -4.26 -4.16
N TYR A 214 -5.60 -3.51 -4.88
CA TYR A 214 -7.06 -3.59 -4.69
C TYR A 214 -7.60 -5.01 -4.88
N ALA A 215 -6.96 -5.84 -5.72
CA ALA A 215 -7.31 -7.24 -5.86
C ALA A 215 -7.06 -8.03 -4.59
N ASP A 216 -5.91 -7.82 -3.95
CA ASP A 216 -5.50 -8.54 -2.75
C ASP A 216 -6.42 -8.18 -1.58
N ILE A 217 -6.78 -6.90 -1.44
CA ILE A 217 -7.77 -6.44 -0.45
C ILE A 217 -9.15 -7.07 -0.71
N ALA A 218 -9.63 -7.06 -1.96
CA ALA A 218 -10.92 -7.67 -2.30
C ALA A 218 -10.95 -9.19 -2.05
N VAL A 219 -9.84 -9.89 -2.29
CA VAL A 219 -9.69 -11.32 -1.96
C VAL A 219 -9.70 -11.53 -0.45
N ALA A 220 -8.96 -10.72 0.31
CA ALA A 220 -8.90 -10.80 1.77
C ALA A 220 -10.29 -10.59 2.41
N LEU A 221 -11.08 -9.65 1.89
CA LEU A 221 -12.45 -9.40 2.33
C LEU A 221 -13.47 -10.42 1.81
N GLY A 222 -13.07 -11.32 0.90
CA GLY A 222 -13.97 -12.26 0.23
C GLY A 222 -15.05 -11.58 -0.63
N ASP A 223 -14.96 -10.27 -0.85
CA ASP A 223 -15.89 -9.50 -1.65
C ASP A 223 -15.19 -8.97 -2.88
N SER A 224 -15.27 -9.76 -3.95
CA SER A 224 -14.87 -9.26 -5.25
C SER A 224 -15.68 -8.03 -5.63
N ASN A 225 -16.83 -7.72 -5.01
CA ASN A 225 -17.65 -6.56 -5.33
C ASN A 225 -17.38 -5.25 -4.53
N MET A 226 -16.23 -5.16 -3.84
CA MET A 226 -15.89 -4.06 -2.92
C MET A 226 -15.72 -2.68 -3.57
N LEU A 227 -16.44 -1.67 -3.10
CA LEU A 227 -16.25 -0.29 -3.55
C LEU A 227 -15.09 0.40 -2.82
N VAL A 228 -14.46 1.38 -3.46
CA VAL A 228 -13.36 2.17 -2.87
C VAL A 228 -13.62 3.66 -3.00
N PHE A 229 -13.37 4.42 -1.94
CA PHE A 229 -13.45 5.88 -1.92
C PHE A 229 -12.19 6.47 -1.30
N HIS A 230 -11.54 7.42 -1.97
CA HIS A 230 -10.23 7.93 -1.56
C HIS A 230 -10.29 9.02 -0.48
N ASN A 231 -11.47 9.60 -0.26
CA ASN A 231 -11.68 10.64 0.75
C ASN A 231 -13.11 10.58 1.34
N ASP A 232 -13.28 11.22 2.49
CA ASP A 232 -14.52 11.20 3.28
C ASP A 232 -15.70 11.82 2.51
N GLN A 233 -15.44 12.90 1.78
CA GLN A 233 -16.44 13.63 1.00
C GLN A 233 -17.04 12.74 -0.11
N SER A 234 -16.19 12.03 -0.86
CA SER A 234 -16.61 11.16 -1.97
C SER A 234 -17.49 10.00 -1.50
N LEU A 235 -17.18 9.40 -0.34
CA LEU A 235 -18.03 8.38 0.28
C LEU A 235 -19.36 8.98 0.74
N ALA A 236 -19.33 10.12 1.44
CA ALA A 236 -20.53 10.77 1.94
C ALA A 236 -21.48 11.18 0.80
N ASP A 237 -20.95 11.71 -0.29
CA ASP A 237 -21.73 12.13 -1.46
C ASP A 237 -22.33 10.94 -2.19
N TRP A 238 -21.57 9.85 -2.38
CA TRP A 238 -22.11 8.62 -2.94
C TRP A 238 -23.24 8.05 -2.08
N ILE A 239 -23.08 8.02 -0.75
CA ILE A 239 -24.14 7.56 0.17
C ILE A 239 -25.41 8.38 -0.04
N ARG A 240 -25.30 9.71 -0.09
CA ARG A 240 -26.45 10.62 -0.25
C ARG A 240 -27.13 10.45 -1.60
N GLU A 241 -26.36 10.29 -2.66
CA GLU A 241 -26.86 10.07 -4.01
C GLU A 241 -27.66 8.76 -4.08
N GLN A 242 -27.05 7.66 -3.62
CA GLN A 242 -27.70 6.36 -3.64
C GLN A 242 -28.91 6.28 -2.70
N ALA A 243 -28.86 6.94 -1.55
CA ALA A 243 -29.99 7.02 -0.62
C ALA A 243 -31.20 7.80 -1.20
N ARG A 244 -30.96 8.73 -2.14
CA ARG A 244 -32.02 9.39 -2.91
C ARG A 244 -32.58 8.50 -4.01
N ALA A 245 -31.71 7.76 -4.71
CA ALA A 245 -32.10 6.83 -5.75
C ALA A 245 -32.84 5.59 -5.21
N GLN A 246 -32.50 5.16 -3.98
CA GLN A 246 -33.11 4.03 -3.27
C GLN A 246 -33.01 2.68 -3.99
N GLU A 247 -31.97 2.49 -4.82
CA GLU A 247 -31.76 1.24 -5.57
C GLU A 247 -30.81 0.25 -4.86
N THR A 248 -29.70 0.76 -4.32
CA THR A 248 -28.60 -0.07 -3.80
C THR A 248 -28.47 0.02 -2.28
N ILE A 249 -28.67 1.21 -1.74
CA ILE A 249 -28.66 1.52 -0.31
C ILE A 249 -29.78 2.51 -0.01
N PHE A 250 -30.27 2.49 1.24
CA PHE A 250 -31.31 3.38 1.75
C PHE A 250 -30.75 4.23 2.90
N PRO A 251 -31.42 5.34 3.28
CA PRO A 251 -31.00 6.14 4.43
C PRO A 251 -30.88 5.33 5.73
N ASP A 252 -31.77 4.36 5.93
CA ASP A 252 -31.84 3.48 7.10
C ASP A 252 -31.03 2.19 6.94
N THR A 253 -30.31 2.02 5.83
CA THR A 253 -29.42 0.86 5.66
C THR A 253 -28.40 0.83 6.80
N PRO A 254 -28.33 -0.30 7.55
CA PRO A 254 -27.32 -0.46 8.60
C PRO A 254 -25.91 -0.47 7.99
N ALA A 255 -24.95 0.04 8.75
CA ALA A 255 -23.53 0.07 8.45
C ALA A 255 -22.75 -0.39 9.69
N GLN A 256 -21.77 -1.26 9.46
CA GLN A 256 -20.74 -1.61 10.43
C GLN A 256 -19.45 -0.97 9.94
N VAL A 257 -18.88 -0.11 10.77
CA VAL A 257 -17.77 0.77 10.40
C VAL A 257 -16.57 0.47 11.27
N TYR A 258 -15.44 0.19 10.64
CA TYR A 258 -14.15 -0.06 11.26
C TYR A 258 -13.17 1.04 10.89
N VAL A 259 -12.55 1.66 11.88
CA VAL A 259 -11.55 2.71 11.68
C VAL A 259 -10.39 2.53 12.65
N ILE A 260 -9.26 3.17 12.37
CA ILE A 260 -8.29 3.48 13.41
C ILE A 260 -8.72 4.82 14.02
N PRO A 261 -9.14 4.88 15.30
CA PRO A 261 -9.57 6.13 15.92
C PRO A 261 -8.46 7.18 15.85
N ASP A 262 -8.83 8.40 15.49
CA ASP A 262 -7.89 9.52 15.52
C ASP A 262 -7.61 9.92 16.98
N PRO A 263 -6.37 9.76 17.48
CA PRO A 263 -6.04 10.04 18.87
C PRO A 263 -6.08 11.55 19.20
N THR A 264 -6.26 12.41 18.19
CA THR A 264 -6.31 13.87 18.35
C THR A 264 -7.73 14.43 18.46
N ILE A 265 -8.75 13.63 18.14
CA ILE A 265 -10.16 13.99 18.25
C ILE A 265 -10.67 13.51 19.60
N ASP A 266 -11.40 14.37 20.32
CA ASP A 266 -12.06 14.01 21.57
C ASP A 266 -13.18 13.00 21.31
N ASP A 267 -13.31 11.98 22.17
CA ASP A 267 -14.36 10.96 22.08
C ASP A 267 -15.78 11.58 22.13
N ASP A 268 -15.93 12.78 22.71
CA ASP A 268 -17.19 13.54 22.75
C ASP A 268 -17.45 14.37 21.48
N ASP A 269 -16.49 14.48 20.54
CA ASP A 269 -16.68 15.18 19.27
C ASP A 269 -17.66 14.40 18.36
N PRO A 270 -18.69 15.03 17.79
CA PRO A 270 -19.63 14.36 16.88
C PRO A 270 -18.99 13.72 15.63
N ARG A 271 -17.74 14.08 15.31
CA ARG A 271 -16.96 13.50 14.21
C ARG A 271 -16.14 12.29 14.63
N TYR A 272 -16.06 12.01 15.92
CA TYR A 272 -15.32 10.87 16.45
C TYR A 272 -15.96 9.56 15.99
N LEU A 273 -15.10 8.64 15.54
CA LEU A 273 -15.47 7.27 15.19
C LEU A 273 -14.66 6.31 16.06
N PRO A 274 -15.32 5.49 16.92
CA PRO A 274 -14.62 4.45 17.66
C PRO A 274 -14.17 3.34 16.70
N ALA A 275 -13.24 2.49 17.17
CA ALA A 275 -12.59 1.48 16.33
C ALA A 275 -13.57 0.56 15.61
N GLU A 276 -14.69 0.23 16.27
CA GLU A 276 -15.85 -0.41 15.68
C GLU A 276 -17.12 0.35 16.07
N SER A 277 -17.97 0.64 15.09
CA SER A 277 -19.28 1.26 15.32
C SER A 277 -20.37 0.66 14.44
N THR A 278 -21.59 0.67 14.94
CA THR A 278 -22.79 0.35 14.16
C THR A 278 -23.69 1.56 14.06
N MET A 279 -24.09 1.91 12.85
CA MET A 279 -24.92 3.08 12.58
C MET A 279 -25.70 2.94 11.28
N THR A 280 -26.46 3.96 10.89
CA THR A 280 -27.06 4.01 9.56
C THR A 280 -26.10 4.68 8.57
N LEU A 281 -26.18 4.32 7.29
CA LEU A 281 -25.39 5.00 6.26
C LEU A 281 -25.66 6.52 6.22
N ALA A 282 -26.90 6.95 6.46
CA ALA A 282 -27.22 8.37 6.54
C ALA A 282 -26.51 9.07 7.71
N HIS A 283 -26.42 8.42 8.87
CA HIS A 283 -25.67 8.95 10.01
C HIS A 283 -24.18 9.04 9.69
N LEU A 284 -23.60 7.97 9.13
CA LEU A 284 -22.19 7.95 8.72
C LEU A 284 -21.87 9.10 7.75
N ALA A 285 -22.69 9.32 6.72
CA ALA A 285 -22.46 10.40 5.77
C ALA A 285 -22.50 11.81 6.41
N ASN A 286 -23.19 11.98 7.54
CA ASN A 286 -23.21 13.25 8.28
C ASN A 286 -21.99 13.38 9.23
N VAL A 287 -21.49 12.27 9.77
CA VAL A 287 -20.25 12.24 10.56
C VAL A 287 -19.04 12.57 9.68
N LEU A 288 -18.96 11.93 8.51
CA LEU A 288 -17.83 12.06 7.58
C LEU A 288 -17.72 13.45 6.93
N ALA A 289 -18.86 14.02 6.53
CA ALA A 289 -18.88 15.31 5.85
C ALA A 289 -20.13 16.09 6.28
N PRO A 290 -20.14 16.74 7.46
CA PRO A 290 -21.31 17.48 7.92
C PRO A 290 -21.83 18.46 6.85
N ARG A 291 -23.15 18.56 6.69
CA ARG A 291 -23.74 19.62 5.88
C ARG A 291 -23.81 20.89 6.72
N ASP A 292 -23.42 22.02 6.12
CA ASP A 292 -23.73 23.36 6.63
C ASP A 292 -25.25 23.61 6.68
#